data_AF-A0A962SWQ0-F1
#
_entry.id   AF-A0A962SWQ0-F1
#
_cell.length_a   1.000
_cell.length_b   1.000
_cell.length_c   1.000
_cell.angle_alpha   90.00
_cell.angle_beta   90.00
_cell.angle_gamma   90.00
#
_symmetry.space_group_name_H-M   'P 1'
#
loop_
_entity.id
_entity.type
_entity.pdbx_description
1 polymer ?
#
loop_
_entity_poly.entity_id
_entity_poly.type
_entity_poly.pdbx_seq_one_letter_code
_entity_poly.pdbx_strand_id
1 'polypeptide(L)'
;MTPFQRRRVLVQGSFFILFVFAPVFDLLRFDLTQGHLIVFGQPWTLGLDDYLAGRIDAQQMALNVLLRVIVPVLALAATVLGIAWRWGRLYCG
;
A
#
# COMPACT_ATOMS: atom_id res chain seq x y z
N MET A 1 -2.95 -22.38 25.43
CA MET A 1 -3.07 -21.01 24.88
C MET A 1 -4.54 -20.64 24.80
N THR A 2 -4.94 -19.47 25.31
CA THR A 2 -6.31 -18.99 25.12
C THR A 2 -6.58 -18.68 23.64
N PRO A 3 -7.83 -18.76 23.16
CA PRO A 3 -8.17 -18.42 21.76
C PRO A 3 -7.75 -16.99 21.38
N PHE A 4 -7.73 -16.07 22.35
CA PHE A 4 -7.26 -14.70 22.17
C PHE A 4 -5.73 -14.60 21.95
N GLN A 5 -4.92 -15.28 22.76
CA GLN A 5 -3.46 -15.33 22.55
C GLN A 5 -3.10 -15.96 21.20
N ARG A 6 -3.83 -17.01 20.78
CA ARG A 6 -3.60 -17.65 19.47
C ARG A 6 -3.85 -16.67 18.31
N ARG A 7 -4.92 -15.87 18.37
CA ARG A 7 -5.20 -14.83 17.37
C ARG A 7 -4.10 -13.77 17.34
N ARG A 8 -3.60 -13.31 18.49
CA ARG A 8 -2.53 -12.31 18.56
C ARG A 8 -1.25 -12.79 17.87
N VAL A 9 -0.83 -14.02 18.16
CA VAL A 9 0.36 -14.62 17.54
C VAL A 9 0.16 -14.79 16.02
N LEU A 10 -1.02 -15.22 15.58
CA LEU A 10 -1.31 -15.36 14.15
C LEU A 10 -1.23 -14.03 13.41
N VAL A 11 -1.83 -12.97 13.95
CA VAL A 11 -1.80 -11.64 13.33
C VAL A 11 -0.37 -11.08 13.30
N GLN A 12 0.37 -11.15 14.41
CA GLN A 12 1.77 -10.72 14.46
C GLN A 12 2.65 -11.51 13.48
N GLY A 13 2.54 -12.85 13.47
CA GLY A 13 3.29 -13.71 12.56
C GLY A 13 2.94 -13.43 11.10
N SER A 14 1.66 -13.21 10.77
CA SER A 14 1.23 -12.91 9.41
C SER A 14 1.84 -11.62 8.85
N PHE A 15 2.07 -10.61 9.70
CA PHE A 15 2.76 -9.38 9.30
C PHE A 15 4.18 -9.68 8.85
N PHE A 16 4.97 -10.41 9.65
CA PHE A 16 6.33 -10.77 9.26
C PHE A 16 6.38 -11.66 8.01
N ILE A 17 5.47 -12.65 7.93
CA ILE A 17 5.34 -13.51 6.75
C ILE A 17 5.09 -12.67 5.50
N LEU A 18 4.18 -11.69 5.55
CA LEU A 18 3.90 -10.79 4.44
C LEU A 18 5.18 -10.06 3.98
N PHE A 19 5.98 -9.53 4.91
CA PHE A 19 7.22 -8.83 4.56
C PHE A 19 8.31 -9.74 3.99
N VAL A 20 8.41 -10.99 4.45
CA VAL A 20 9.34 -11.98 3.89
C VAL A 20 8.96 -12.33 2.45
N PHE A 21 7.66 -12.46 2.17
CA PHE A 21 7.16 -12.78 0.84
C PHE A 21 6.99 -11.55 -0.09
N ALA A 22 6.93 -10.34 0.46
CA ALA A 22 6.80 -9.11 -0.31
C ALA A 22 7.82 -8.94 -1.44
N PRO A 23 9.14 -9.14 -1.22
CA PRO A 23 10.11 -9.05 -2.31
C PRO A 23 10.04 -10.23 -3.29
N VAL A 24 9.62 -11.41 -2.82
CA VAL A 24 9.54 -12.62 -3.67
C VAL A 24 8.46 -12.50 -4.74
N PHE A 25 7.34 -11.87 -4.39
CA PHE A 25 6.19 -11.68 -5.29
C PHE A 25 6.07 -10.24 -5.83
N ASP A 26 7.10 -9.41 -5.67
CA ASP A 26 7.08 -7.99 -6.05
C ASP A 26 5.81 -7.25 -5.53
N LEU A 27 5.40 -7.54 -4.30
CA LEU A 27 4.15 -6.97 -3.73
C LEU A 27 4.26 -5.46 -3.56
N LEU A 28 5.42 -4.99 -3.09
CA LEU A 28 5.71 -3.59 -2.85
C LEU A 28 7.22 -3.34 -2.96
N ARG A 29 7.68 -2.86 -4.11
CA ARG A 29 9.10 -2.61 -4.39
C ARG A 29 9.28 -1.25 -5.03
N PHE A 30 10.27 -0.46 -4.63
CA PHE A 30 10.64 0.75 -5.37
C PHE A 30 11.77 0.42 -6.36
N ASP A 31 11.55 0.68 -7.64
CA ASP A 31 12.55 0.47 -8.69
C ASP A 31 13.41 1.73 -8.83
N LEU A 32 14.67 1.63 -8.42
CA LEU A 32 15.64 2.73 -8.47
C LEU A 32 16.08 3.07 -9.90
N THR A 33 15.97 2.12 -10.83
CA THR A 33 16.40 2.31 -12.22
C THR A 33 15.32 3.02 -13.02
N GLN A 34 14.06 2.64 -12.83
CA GLN A 34 12.92 3.23 -13.55
C GLN A 34 12.19 4.33 -12.77
N GLY A 35 12.58 4.59 -11.51
CA GLY A 35 12.08 5.72 -10.72
C GLY A 35 10.61 5.62 -10.30
N HIS A 36 10.04 4.42 -10.25
CA HIS A 36 8.64 4.22 -9.87
C HIS A 36 8.46 3.03 -8.93
N LEU A 37 7.29 2.96 -8.31
CA LEU A 37 6.94 1.91 -7.37
C LEU A 37 6.29 0.76 -8.13
N ILE A 38 6.53 -0.47 -7.72
CA ILE A 38 5.88 -1.68 -8.21
C ILE A 38 4.93 -2.15 -7.12
N VAL A 39 3.66 -2.29 -7.47
CA VAL A 39 2.59 -2.73 -6.58
C VAL A 39 1.97 -3.98 -7.19
N PHE A 40 2.02 -5.10 -6.47
CA PHE A 40 1.57 -6.40 -6.97
C PHE A 40 2.16 -6.79 -8.33
N GLY A 41 3.47 -6.57 -8.53
CA GLY A 41 4.18 -6.86 -9.77
C GLY A 41 3.84 -5.92 -10.95
N GLN A 42 3.02 -4.89 -10.75
CA GLN A 42 2.65 -3.93 -11.78
C GLN A 42 3.32 -2.56 -11.53
N PRO A 43 3.77 -1.87 -12.60
CA PRO A 43 4.38 -0.56 -12.47
C PRO A 43 3.32 0.48 -12.05
N TRP A 44 3.55 1.12 -10.92
CA TRP A 44 2.71 2.19 -10.38
C TRP A 44 3.30 3.55 -10.76
N THR A 45 2.92 4.04 -11.93
CA THR A 45 3.41 5.31 -12.48
C THR A 45 2.36 6.42 -12.33
N LEU A 46 2.81 7.67 -12.26
CA LEU A 46 1.94 8.85 -12.23
C LEU A 46 1.66 9.44 -13.63
N GLY A 47 2.44 9.02 -14.64
CA GLY A 47 2.40 9.62 -15.98
C GLY A 47 3.16 10.94 -16.09
N LEU A 48 4.10 11.24 -15.18
CA LEU A 48 4.87 12.49 -15.20
C LEU A 48 5.67 12.65 -16.51
N ASP A 49 6.30 11.57 -16.99
CA ASP A 49 7.05 11.60 -18.25
C ASP A 49 6.14 11.86 -19.46
N ASP A 50 4.90 11.35 -19.42
CA ASP A 50 3.91 11.61 -20.46
C ASP A 50 3.43 13.07 -20.42
N TYR A 51 3.30 13.65 -19.23
CA TYR A 51 2.94 15.05 -19.06
C TYR A 51 4.04 15.98 -19.56
N LEU A 52 5.31 15.71 -19.17
CA LEU A 52 6.47 16.48 -19.62
C LEU A 52 6.69 16.38 -21.14
N ALA A 53 6.37 15.24 -21.73
CA ALA A 53 6.42 15.04 -23.17
C ALA A 53 5.21 15.59 -23.93
N GLY A 54 4.23 16.21 -23.24
CA GLY A 54 3.03 16.78 -23.85
C GLY A 54 2.05 15.74 -24.41
N ARG A 55 2.15 14.48 -23.98
CA ARG A 55 1.22 13.40 -24.39
C ARG A 55 -0.08 13.37 -23.60
N ILE A 56 -0.08 13.95 -22.40
CA ILE A 56 -1.26 14.12 -21.56
C ILE A 56 -1.42 15.57 -21.14
N ASP A 57 -2.66 15.99 -20.92
CA ASP A 57 -2.95 17.35 -20.46
C ASP A 57 -2.84 17.49 -18.93
N ALA A 58 -2.96 18.73 -18.44
CA ALA A 58 -2.88 19.01 -17.00
C ALA A 58 -4.04 18.41 -16.19
N GLN A 59 -5.21 18.24 -16.80
CA GLN A 59 -6.38 17.66 -16.15
C GLN A 59 -6.18 16.16 -15.92
N GLN A 60 -5.67 15.44 -16.92
CA GLN A 60 -5.31 14.03 -16.85
C GLN A 60 -4.21 13.80 -15.82
N MET A 61 -3.19 14.66 -15.78
CA MET A 61 -2.16 14.57 -14.75
C MET A 61 -2.73 14.77 -13.33
N ALA A 62 -3.60 15.76 -13.13
CA ALA A 62 -4.26 16.00 -11.85
C ALA A 62 -5.12 14.79 -11.42
N LEU A 63 -5.86 14.19 -12.35
CA LEU A 63 -6.63 12.97 -12.09
C LEU A 63 -5.74 11.77 -11.74
N ASN A 64 -4.61 11.60 -12.42
CA ASN A 64 -3.64 10.55 -12.08
C ASN A 64 -3.13 10.72 -10.65
N VAL A 65 -2.76 11.93 -10.23
CA VAL A 65 -2.31 12.18 -8.85
C VAL A 65 -3.42 11.92 -7.84
N LEU A 66 -4.64 12.39 -8.11
CA LEU A 66 -5.79 12.16 -7.23
C LEU A 66 -6.04 10.66 -7.03
N LEU A 67 -6.12 9.90 -8.13
CA LEU A 67 -6.50 8.49 -8.11
C LEU A 67 -5.35 7.55 -7.70
N ARG A 68 -4.09 7.90 -8.03
CA ARG A 68 -2.93 7.02 -7.80
C ARG A 68 -2.09 7.43 -6.59
N VAL A 69 -2.37 8.56 -5.95
CA VAL A 69 -1.67 9.00 -4.73
C VAL A 69 -2.67 9.27 -3.62
N ILE A 70 -3.55 10.26 -3.79
CA ILE A 70 -4.42 10.74 -2.71
C ILE A 70 -5.41 9.67 -2.26
N VAL A 71 -6.14 9.07 -3.21
CA VAL A 71 -7.13 8.02 -2.91
C VAL A 71 -6.49 6.82 -2.20
N PRO A 72 -5.37 6.23 -2.67
CA PRO A 72 -4.67 5.16 -1.97
C PRO A 72 -4.22 5.53 -0.55
N VAL A 73 -3.66 6.72 -0.35
CA VAL A 73 -3.21 7.19 0.97
C VAL A 73 -4.39 7.30 1.94
N LEU A 74 -5.50 7.89 1.49
CA LEU A 74 -6.72 8.00 2.30
C LEU A 74 -7.32 6.63 2.59
N ALA A 75 -7.34 5.72 1.62
CA ALA A 75 -7.81 4.35 1.80
C ALA A 75 -6.94 3.61 2.83
N LEU A 76 -5.62 3.76 2.77
CA LEU A 76 -4.70 3.18 3.76
C LEU A 76 -4.98 3.75 5.16
N ALA A 77 -5.09 5.06 5.30
CA ALA A 77 -5.40 5.69 6.59
C ALA A 77 -6.75 5.20 7.15
N ALA A 78 -7.79 5.17 6.33
CA ALA A 78 -9.12 4.71 6.73
C ALA A 78 -9.12 3.23 7.15
N THR A 79 -8.41 2.36 6.43
CA THR A 79 -8.30 0.93 6.79
C THR A 79 -7.56 0.74 8.11
N VAL A 80 -6.43 1.43 8.33
CA VAL A 80 -5.68 1.35 9.59
C VAL A 80 -6.53 1.85 10.77
N LEU A 81 -7.18 3.00 10.62
CA LEU A 81 -8.06 3.57 11.65
C LEU A 81 -9.27 2.67 11.91
N GLY A 82 -9.88 2.11 10.86
CA GLY A 82 -10.99 1.16 10.99
C GLY A 82 -10.59 -0.12 11.73
N ILE A 83 -9.39 -0.65 11.44
CA ILE A 83 -8.84 -1.81 12.16
C ILE A 83 -8.60 -1.46 13.64
N ALA A 84 -7.98 -0.32 13.90
CA ALA A 84 -7.69 0.14 15.26
C ALA A 84 -8.99 0.38 16.06
N TRP A 85 -10.03 0.94 15.44
CA TRP A 85 -11.33 1.15 16.10
C TRP A 85 -12.05 -0.16 16.40
N ARG A 86 -12.09 -1.10 15.45
CA ARG A 86 -12.83 -2.36 15.61
C ARG A 86 -12.14 -3.37 16.51
N TRP A 87 -10.81 -3.44 16.47
CA TRP A 87 -10.01 -4.44 17.16
C TRP A 87 -8.98 -3.84 18.12
N GLY A 88 -9.07 -2.55 18.47
CA GLY A 88 -8.11 -1.87 19.35
C GLY A 88 -7.87 -2.58 20.68
N ARG A 89 -8.91 -3.17 21.29
CA ARG A 89 -8.75 -4.00 22.50
C ARG A 89 -7.92 -5.28 22.30
N LEU A 90 -7.85 -5.84 21.09
CA LEU A 90 -6.96 -6.98 20.81
C LEU A 90 -5.48 -6.58 20.78
N TYR A 91 -5.17 -5.31 20.53
CA TYR A 91 -3.81 -4.79 20.46
C TYR A 91 -3.36 -4.13 21.77
N CYS A 92 -4.25 -3.41 22.45
CA CYS A 92 -3.93 -2.62 23.64
C CYS A 92 -4.09 -3.35 24.99
N GLY A 93 -4.70 -4.55 25.01
CA GLY A 93 -4.96 -5.32 26.25
C GLY A 93 -6.40 -5.23 26.72
#